data_AF-A0AAU6MVH0-F1
#
_entry.id   AF-A0AAU6MVH0-F1
#
_cell.length_a   1.000
_cell.length_b   1.000
_cell.length_c   1.000
_cell.angle_alpha   90.00
_cell.angle_beta   90.00
_cell.angle_gamma   90.00
#
_symmetry.space_group_name_H-M   'P 1'
#
loop_
_entity.id
_entity.type
_entity.pdbx_description
1 polymer ?
#
loop_
_entity_poly.entity_id
_entity_poly.type
_entity_poly.pdbx_seq_one_letter_code
_entity_poly.pdbx_strand_id
1 'polypeptide(L)'
;MISRWAKDGYVVLAYSQRGLANSTGEIHVAGPQEVADATEVINWLIQQDAVDEERIGFFGASYGVGTSLLAAAQDQRIQAVAGAGAWADLFASLYENGTRHLKVFEALVQLFGGDRCSKQFRGIIQKIRANTIDDEAREFAEARSPKNHLKAFNDAATPVLMTTTWHETIFSVPTVIDFHSRLTGPKTLLVQAGDHGNAELPGLAGLPAKPTDMAYRWMEHHLGGLAERLGLPHVYKTADIDRGLGGLRHRAAGTGRARTGRPGTAGDGESAADGRPPDFPELEPPLSTIIRVLTAPLRDHARELTQQLHKLWTSPPDS
;
A
#
# COMPACT_ATOMS: atom_id res chain seq x y z
N MET A 1 -1.99 -12.58 6.86
CA MET A 1 -0.61 -12.04 6.76
C MET A 1 -0.01 -11.68 8.11
N ILE A 2 -0.63 -10.83 8.94
CA ILE A 2 -0.16 -10.54 10.33
C ILE A 2 0.09 -11.84 11.11
N SER A 3 -0.85 -12.78 11.03
CA SER A 3 -0.74 -14.09 11.67
C SER A 3 0.42 -14.95 11.18
N ARG A 4 0.98 -14.69 9.98
CA ARG A 4 2.14 -15.45 9.47
C ARG A 4 3.43 -14.91 10.05
N TRP A 5 3.71 -13.62 9.85
CA TRP A 5 4.89 -12.97 10.45
C TRP A 5 4.93 -13.11 11.97
N ALA A 6 3.81 -12.93 12.67
CA ALA A 6 3.74 -13.12 14.12
C ALA A 6 4.00 -14.58 14.54
N LYS A 7 3.47 -15.57 13.80
CA LYS A 7 3.78 -17.00 14.06
C LYS A 7 5.25 -17.33 13.85
N ASP A 8 5.88 -16.66 12.90
CA ASP A 8 7.30 -16.79 12.59
C ASP A 8 8.16 -15.87 13.47
N GLY A 9 7.57 -15.27 14.52
CA GLY A 9 8.27 -14.58 15.60
C GLY A 9 8.46 -13.07 15.43
N TYR A 10 8.02 -12.46 14.34
CA TYR A 10 8.08 -11.01 14.19
C TYR A 10 7.18 -10.31 15.20
N VAL A 11 7.64 -9.18 15.72
CA VAL A 11 6.75 -8.19 16.32
C VAL A 11 6.09 -7.43 15.16
N VAL A 12 4.76 -7.45 15.13
CA VAL A 12 3.97 -6.85 14.07
C VAL A 12 3.05 -5.81 14.68
N LEU A 13 3.24 -4.55 14.33
CA LEU A 13 2.33 -3.46 14.66
C LEU A 13 1.52 -3.08 13.44
N ALA A 14 0.19 -3.07 13.56
CA ALA A 14 -0.70 -2.56 12.53
C ALA A 14 -1.35 -1.27 13.04
N TYR A 15 -1.25 -0.18 12.29
CA TYR A 15 -1.85 1.09 12.67
C TYR A 15 -2.69 1.72 11.56
N SER A 16 -3.72 2.44 11.98
CA SER A 16 -4.57 3.26 11.11
C SER A 16 -3.96 4.66 11.00
N GLN A 17 -3.80 5.16 9.77
CA GLN A 17 -3.29 6.51 9.54
C GLN A 17 -4.25 7.58 10.10
N ARG A 18 -3.74 8.77 10.43
CA ARG A 18 -4.55 9.88 10.98
C ARG A 18 -5.80 10.14 10.17
N GLY A 19 -6.87 10.50 10.87
CA GLY A 19 -8.15 10.79 10.25
C GLY A 19 -8.83 9.59 9.58
N LEU A 20 -8.39 8.35 9.81
CA LEU A 20 -9.05 7.12 9.33
C LEU A 20 -9.44 6.19 10.48
N ALA A 21 -10.55 5.46 10.31
CA ALA A 21 -11.17 4.66 11.37
C ALA A 21 -11.25 5.46 12.68
N ASN A 22 -10.69 4.92 13.76
CA ASN A 22 -10.69 5.50 15.10
C ASN A 22 -9.48 6.43 15.36
N SER A 23 -8.59 6.64 14.38
CA SER A 23 -7.50 7.60 14.49
C SER A 23 -8.03 9.04 14.36
N THR A 24 -7.63 9.90 15.29
CA THR A 24 -7.99 11.32 15.30
C THR A 24 -7.21 12.11 14.25
N GLY A 25 -7.51 13.40 14.09
CA GLY A 25 -6.85 14.29 13.13
C GLY A 25 -7.49 14.30 11.74
N GLU A 26 -6.89 15.06 10.83
CA GLU A 26 -7.35 15.22 9.45
C GLU A 26 -6.50 14.36 8.49
N ILE A 27 -7.10 13.95 7.37
CA ILE A 27 -6.41 13.26 6.27
C ILE A 27 -5.70 14.29 5.39
N HIS A 28 -4.40 14.13 5.16
CA HIS A 28 -3.59 14.96 4.27
C HIS A 28 -3.10 14.23 3.01
N VAL A 29 -3.50 12.95 2.85
CA VAL A 29 -3.17 12.08 1.71
C VAL A 29 -1.67 11.90 1.56
N ALA A 30 -1.10 11.05 2.42
CA ALA A 30 0.32 10.74 2.49
C ALA A 30 1.17 12.03 2.56
N GLY A 31 0.63 13.04 3.25
CA GLY A 31 1.27 14.32 3.43
C GLY A 31 2.35 14.24 4.50
N PRO A 32 3.08 15.34 4.73
CA PRO A 32 4.10 15.41 5.76
C PRO A 32 3.63 14.95 7.14
N GLN A 33 2.34 15.15 7.46
CA GLN A 33 1.72 14.75 8.71
C GLN A 33 1.57 13.22 8.87
N GLU A 34 1.14 12.49 7.83
CA GLU A 34 1.13 11.01 7.85
C GLU A 34 2.54 10.43 7.86
N VAL A 35 3.48 11.08 7.16
CA VAL A 35 4.88 10.64 7.15
C VAL A 35 5.52 10.83 8.54
N ALA A 36 5.23 11.95 9.21
CA ALA A 36 5.64 12.17 10.59
C ALA A 36 5.01 11.15 11.56
N ASP A 37 3.74 10.76 11.35
CA ASP A 37 3.13 9.70 12.17
C ASP A 37 3.87 8.38 12.05
N ALA A 38 4.38 8.03 10.87
CA ALA A 38 5.18 6.82 10.69
C ALA A 38 6.46 6.85 11.56
N THR A 39 7.09 8.01 11.68
CA THR A 39 8.26 8.23 12.54
C THR A 39 7.89 8.08 14.03
N GLU A 40 6.75 8.65 14.46
CA GLU A 40 6.28 8.52 15.83
C GLU A 40 5.86 7.08 16.18
N VAL A 41 5.26 6.37 15.23
CA VAL A 41 4.97 4.94 15.36
C VAL A 41 6.26 4.15 15.58
N ILE A 42 7.34 4.47 14.85
CA ILE A 42 8.65 3.85 15.08
C ILE A 42 9.19 4.22 16.46
N ASN A 43 9.14 5.50 16.86
CA ASN A 43 9.60 5.96 18.17
C ASN A 43 8.92 5.21 19.32
N TRP A 44 7.63 4.96 19.20
CA TRP A 44 6.88 4.16 20.16
C TRP A 44 7.25 2.67 20.09
N LEU A 45 7.40 2.13 18.87
CA LEU A 45 7.70 0.71 18.66
C LEU A 45 9.05 0.31 19.25
N ILE A 46 10.10 1.13 19.07
CA ILE A 46 11.44 0.83 19.59
C ILE A 46 11.53 0.87 21.13
N GLN A 47 10.50 1.39 21.81
CA GLN A 47 10.40 1.34 23.27
C GLN A 47 9.79 0.03 23.78
N GLN A 48 9.27 -0.82 22.90
CA GLN A 48 8.68 -2.10 23.29
C GLN A 48 9.78 -3.16 23.42
N ASP A 49 9.63 -4.07 24.37
CA ASP A 49 10.54 -5.20 24.52
C ASP A 49 10.59 -6.04 23.22
N ALA A 50 11.72 -6.69 22.97
CA ALA A 50 11.95 -7.57 21.82
C ALA A 50 11.96 -6.88 20.43
N VAL A 51 11.87 -5.56 20.34
CA VAL A 51 12.05 -4.81 19.08
C VAL A 51 13.53 -4.57 18.80
N ASP A 52 13.94 -4.79 17.55
CA ASP A 52 15.27 -4.46 17.04
C ASP A 52 15.14 -3.24 16.11
N GLU A 53 15.66 -2.10 16.54
CA GLU A 53 15.56 -0.83 15.79
C GLU A 53 16.31 -0.88 14.46
N GLU A 54 17.25 -1.81 14.29
CA GLU A 54 17.99 -2.01 13.04
C GLU A 54 17.24 -2.93 12.05
N ARG A 55 16.06 -3.43 12.39
CA ARG A 55 15.33 -4.43 11.57
C ARG A 55 13.87 -4.07 11.35
N ILE A 56 13.59 -2.79 11.12
CA ILE A 56 12.23 -2.31 10.91
C ILE A 56 11.89 -2.32 9.41
N GLY A 57 10.78 -2.96 9.05
CA GLY A 57 10.24 -2.90 7.68
C GLY A 57 8.77 -2.55 7.64
N PHE A 58 8.38 -1.90 6.54
CA PHE A 58 7.03 -1.40 6.34
C PHE A 58 6.33 -2.15 5.21
N PHE A 59 5.13 -2.65 5.51
CA PHE A 59 4.26 -3.28 4.54
C PHE A 59 2.88 -2.64 4.48
N GLY A 60 2.41 -2.38 3.26
CA GLY A 60 1.08 -1.82 3.01
C GLY A 60 0.54 -2.15 1.63
N ALA A 61 -0.70 -1.73 1.38
CA ALA A 61 -1.33 -1.74 0.07
C ALA A 61 -1.89 -0.36 -0.23
N SER A 62 -2.01 0.03 -1.50
CA SER A 62 -2.52 1.32 -1.95
C SER A 62 -1.96 2.51 -1.15
N TYR A 63 -2.82 3.19 -0.39
CA TYR A 63 -2.46 4.29 0.50
C TYR A 63 -1.36 3.94 1.51
N GLY A 64 -1.41 2.74 2.11
CA GLY A 64 -0.41 2.30 3.09
C GLY A 64 1.01 2.19 2.51
N VAL A 65 1.16 1.70 1.27
CA VAL A 65 2.51 1.59 0.65
C VAL A 65 2.98 2.95 0.14
N GLY A 66 2.10 3.82 -0.34
CA GLY A 66 2.46 5.19 -0.71
C GLY A 66 3.08 5.95 0.48
N THR A 67 2.42 5.90 1.64
CA THR A 67 2.95 6.47 2.88
C THR A 67 4.22 5.75 3.35
N SER A 68 4.29 4.42 3.25
CA SER A 68 5.48 3.64 3.63
C SER A 68 6.73 4.01 2.82
N LEU A 69 6.58 4.25 1.51
CA LEU A 69 7.67 4.71 0.66
C LEU A 69 8.15 6.10 1.09
N LEU A 70 7.23 7.04 1.31
CA LEU A 70 7.59 8.39 1.74
C LEU A 70 8.24 8.39 3.14
N ALA A 71 7.77 7.53 4.05
CA ALA A 71 8.39 7.32 5.36
C ALA A 71 9.82 6.80 5.23
N ALA A 72 10.07 5.76 4.42
CA ALA A 72 11.41 5.21 4.22
C ALA A 72 12.38 6.20 3.55
N ALA A 73 11.87 7.14 2.77
CA ALA A 73 12.68 8.24 2.25
C ALA A 73 13.11 9.26 3.32
N GLN A 74 12.40 9.35 4.45
CA GLN A 74 12.67 10.32 5.51
C GLN A 74 13.31 9.70 6.76
N ASP A 75 12.96 8.46 7.10
CA ASP A 75 13.42 7.76 8.29
C ASP A 75 14.25 6.52 7.91
N GLN A 76 15.56 6.63 8.14
CA GLN A 76 16.55 5.60 7.80
C GLN A 76 16.47 4.34 8.67
N ARG A 77 15.65 4.35 9.73
CA ARG A 77 15.38 3.12 10.52
C ARG A 77 14.58 2.10 9.71
N ILE A 78 13.84 2.54 8.69
CA ILE A 78 13.07 1.64 7.81
C ILE A 78 14.01 0.95 6.81
N GLN A 79 14.38 -0.30 7.13
CA GLN A 79 15.31 -1.13 6.36
C GLN A 79 14.69 -1.86 5.17
N ALA A 80 13.37 -1.91 5.04
CA ALA A 80 12.72 -2.52 3.88
C ALA A 80 11.30 -2.00 3.71
N VAL A 81 10.89 -1.79 2.46
CA VAL A 81 9.50 -1.51 2.10
C VAL A 81 9.01 -2.57 1.14
N ALA A 82 7.84 -3.13 1.42
CA ALA A 82 7.11 -3.96 0.47
C ALA A 82 5.68 -3.48 0.37
N GLY A 83 5.12 -3.41 -0.83
CA GLY A 83 3.71 -3.14 -0.93
C GLY A 83 3.12 -3.19 -2.30
N ALA A 84 1.81 -3.04 -2.31
CA ALA A 84 0.98 -3.39 -3.45
C ALA A 84 0.14 -2.22 -3.93
N GLY A 85 0.05 -2.03 -5.23
CA GLY A 85 -0.83 -1.04 -5.85
C GLY A 85 -0.53 0.38 -5.36
N ALA A 86 0.74 0.75 -5.15
CA ALA A 86 1.10 2.13 -4.83
C ALA A 86 1.14 3.02 -6.07
N TRP A 87 1.19 4.34 -5.86
CA TRP A 87 1.72 5.26 -6.85
C TRP A 87 3.22 5.49 -6.64
N ALA A 88 3.93 5.81 -7.72
CA ALA A 88 5.24 6.46 -7.64
C ALA A 88 5.15 7.97 -7.89
N ASP A 89 4.15 8.37 -8.67
CA ASP A 89 3.81 9.75 -9.02
C ASP A 89 2.30 9.97 -8.77
N LEU A 90 1.98 10.74 -7.74
CA LEU A 90 0.59 11.02 -7.40
C LEU A 90 -0.05 11.95 -8.44
N PHE A 91 0.73 12.87 -9.00
CA PHE A 91 0.21 13.83 -9.98
C PHE A 91 -0.20 13.12 -11.25
N ALA A 92 0.70 12.31 -11.83
CA ALA A 92 0.39 11.53 -13.03
C ALA A 92 -0.75 10.52 -12.82
N SER A 93 -0.94 10.04 -11.59
CA SER A 93 -2.07 9.14 -11.28
C SER A 93 -3.42 9.84 -11.31
N LEU A 94 -3.48 11.16 -11.05
CA LEU A 94 -4.73 11.93 -11.01
C LEU A 94 -4.93 12.80 -12.25
N TYR A 95 -3.84 13.18 -12.92
CA TYR A 95 -3.81 14.06 -14.06
C TYR A 95 -2.63 13.72 -15.00
N GLU A 96 -2.95 13.21 -16.19
CA GLU A 96 -1.95 12.83 -17.20
C GLU A 96 -2.39 13.33 -18.58
N ASN A 97 -1.44 13.84 -19.37
CA ASN A 97 -1.68 14.31 -20.75
C ASN A 97 -2.89 15.25 -20.90
N GLY A 98 -3.01 16.24 -20.01
CA GLY A 98 -4.10 17.21 -20.06
C GLY A 98 -5.45 16.67 -19.56
N THR A 99 -5.50 15.44 -19.05
CA THR A 99 -6.74 14.72 -18.74
C THR A 99 -6.80 14.36 -17.26
N ARG A 100 -7.92 14.71 -16.60
CA ARG A 100 -8.19 14.35 -15.20
C ARG A 100 -8.82 12.96 -15.12
N HIS A 101 -8.36 12.14 -14.19
CA HIS A 101 -8.98 10.84 -13.90
C HIS A 101 -10.18 11.00 -12.94
N LEU A 102 -11.19 11.78 -13.34
CA LEU A 102 -12.21 12.31 -12.44
C LEU A 102 -13.03 11.24 -11.71
N LYS A 103 -13.42 10.15 -12.38
CA LYS A 103 -14.21 9.08 -11.74
C LYS A 103 -13.44 8.39 -10.61
N VAL A 104 -12.17 8.07 -10.86
CA VAL A 104 -11.28 7.46 -9.88
C VAL A 104 -11.01 8.42 -8.74
N PHE A 105 -10.73 9.69 -9.07
CA PHE A 105 -10.51 10.73 -8.09
C PHE A 105 -11.70 10.88 -7.13
N GLU A 106 -12.93 10.97 -7.65
CA GLU A 106 -14.13 11.05 -6.81
C GLU A 106 -14.33 9.80 -5.95
N ALA A 107 -14.02 8.61 -6.47
CA ALA A 107 -14.08 7.38 -5.68
C ALA A 107 -13.08 7.39 -4.51
N LEU A 108 -11.86 7.90 -4.72
CA LEU A 108 -10.87 8.08 -3.65
C LEU A 108 -11.31 9.13 -2.62
N VAL A 109 -11.88 10.25 -3.06
CA VAL A 109 -12.41 11.29 -2.16
C VAL A 109 -13.56 10.75 -1.30
N GLN A 110 -14.44 9.94 -1.88
CA GLN A 110 -15.51 9.27 -1.13
C GLN A 110 -14.95 8.29 -0.10
N LEU A 111 -13.94 7.50 -0.46
CA LEU A 111 -13.29 6.55 0.45
C LEU A 111 -12.70 7.24 1.69
N PHE A 112 -12.15 8.44 1.52
CA PHE A 112 -11.56 9.22 2.62
C PHE A 112 -12.59 10.05 3.40
N GLY A 113 -13.84 10.12 2.96
CA GLY A 113 -14.89 10.92 3.58
C GLY A 113 -14.49 12.40 3.61
N GLY A 114 -14.73 13.11 2.50
CA GLY A 114 -14.18 14.45 2.21
C GLY A 114 -14.16 15.49 3.34
N ASP A 115 -15.04 15.42 4.34
CA ASP A 115 -15.01 16.31 5.51
C ASP A 115 -13.90 15.99 6.52
N ARG A 116 -13.38 14.76 6.52
CA ARG A 116 -12.20 14.32 7.28
C ARG A 116 -10.89 14.81 6.68
N CYS A 117 -10.93 15.34 5.45
CA CYS A 117 -9.76 15.83 4.74
C CYS A 117 -9.36 17.23 5.22
N SER A 118 -8.04 17.44 5.33
CA SER A 118 -7.48 18.73 5.71
C SER A 118 -7.93 19.86 4.81
N LYS A 119 -7.92 21.09 5.32
CA LYS A 119 -8.28 22.29 4.55
C LYS A 119 -7.50 22.40 3.23
N GLN A 120 -6.20 22.12 3.26
CA GLN A 120 -5.35 22.12 2.06
C GLN A 120 -5.84 21.08 1.05
N PHE A 121 -6.03 19.84 1.48
CA PHE A 121 -6.46 18.78 0.56
C PHE A 121 -7.86 19.03 0.00
N ARG A 122 -8.79 19.57 0.80
CA ARG A 122 -10.11 20.02 0.30
C ARG A 122 -9.99 21.12 -0.76
N GLY A 123 -9.02 22.03 -0.62
CA GLY A 123 -8.68 23.01 -1.66
C GLY A 123 -8.27 22.33 -2.97
N ILE A 124 -7.36 21.35 -2.91
CA ILE A 124 -6.94 20.57 -4.07
C ILE A 124 -8.09 19.79 -4.70
N ILE A 125 -8.99 19.22 -3.89
CA ILE A 125 -10.20 18.55 -4.39
C ILE A 125 -11.05 19.50 -5.24
N GLN A 126 -11.28 20.73 -4.76
CA GLN A 126 -12.07 21.71 -5.51
C GLN A 126 -11.37 22.13 -6.81
N LYS A 127 -10.04 22.30 -6.78
CA LYS A 127 -9.24 22.59 -7.97
C LYS A 127 -9.35 21.50 -9.03
N ILE A 128 -9.19 20.23 -8.64
CA ILE A 128 -9.32 19.08 -9.55
C ILE A 128 -10.72 19.03 -10.15
N ARG A 129 -11.78 19.22 -9.35
CA ARG A 129 -13.18 19.28 -9.82
C ARG A 129 -13.42 20.41 -10.82
N ALA A 130 -12.88 21.60 -10.55
CA ALA A 130 -12.99 22.78 -11.38
C ALA A 130 -12.09 22.75 -12.65
N ASN A 131 -11.25 21.74 -12.81
CA ASN A 131 -10.22 21.67 -13.86
C ASN A 131 -9.14 22.75 -13.74
N THR A 132 -8.89 23.23 -12.52
CA THR A 132 -7.85 24.21 -12.23
C THR A 132 -6.60 23.48 -11.76
N ILE A 133 -5.83 22.95 -12.71
CA ILE A 133 -4.59 22.20 -12.40
C ILE A 133 -3.41 23.18 -12.47
N ASP A 134 -3.16 23.88 -11.36
CA ASP A 134 -2.12 24.90 -11.21
C ASP A 134 -0.90 24.39 -10.43
N ASP A 135 0.08 25.27 -10.22
CA ASP A 135 1.34 24.93 -9.56
C ASP A 135 1.13 24.44 -8.12
N GLU A 136 0.15 24.98 -7.38
CA GLU A 136 -0.16 24.49 -6.03
C GLU A 136 -0.66 23.03 -6.06
N ALA A 137 -1.51 22.66 -7.03
CA ALA A 137 -1.94 21.27 -7.19
C ALA A 137 -0.79 20.33 -7.59
N ARG A 138 0.15 20.82 -8.40
CA ARG A 138 1.36 20.09 -8.78
C ARG A 138 2.28 19.89 -7.58
N GLU A 139 2.63 20.95 -6.87
CA GLU A 139 3.50 20.93 -5.69
C GLU A 139 2.91 20.02 -4.59
N PHE A 140 1.59 20.09 -4.38
CA PHE A 140 0.89 19.21 -3.45
C PHE A 140 1.14 17.74 -3.78
N ALA A 141 1.00 17.35 -5.05
CA ALA A 141 1.20 15.98 -5.48
C ALA A 141 2.67 15.57 -5.54
N GLU A 142 3.58 16.50 -5.89
CA GLU A 142 5.02 16.27 -5.92
C GLU A 142 5.59 15.95 -4.54
N ALA A 143 5.16 16.66 -3.50
CA ALA A 143 5.53 16.37 -2.11
C ALA A 143 5.08 14.97 -1.64
N ARG A 144 4.11 14.37 -2.34
CA ARG A 144 3.51 13.07 -2.04
C ARG A 144 3.97 11.99 -3.01
N SER A 145 4.97 12.25 -3.84
CA SER A 145 5.39 11.34 -4.91
C SER A 145 6.73 10.68 -4.60
N PRO A 146 6.78 9.37 -4.29
CA PRO A 146 8.02 8.66 -4.00
C PRO A 146 9.13 8.84 -5.04
N LYS A 147 8.80 9.02 -6.32
CA LYS A 147 9.79 9.28 -7.37
C LYS A 147 10.71 10.49 -7.10
N ASN A 148 10.24 11.47 -6.34
CA ASN A 148 11.00 12.66 -6.01
C ASN A 148 12.04 12.42 -4.90
N HIS A 149 12.01 11.24 -4.28
CA HIS A 149 12.92 10.84 -3.22
C HIS A 149 13.92 9.74 -3.65
N LEU A 150 14.09 9.52 -4.96
CA LEU A 150 15.03 8.53 -5.51
C LEU A 150 16.45 8.64 -4.93
N LYS A 151 16.94 9.86 -4.68
CA LYS A 151 18.25 10.06 -4.06
C LYS A 151 18.31 9.41 -2.66
N ALA A 152 17.30 9.63 -1.82
CA ALA A 152 17.25 9.06 -0.49
C ALA A 152 17.24 7.53 -0.53
N PHE A 153 16.39 6.92 -1.37
CA PHE A 153 16.36 5.46 -1.53
C PHE A 153 17.67 4.89 -2.05
N ASN A 154 18.32 5.58 -3.00
CA ASN A 154 19.55 5.10 -3.61
C ASN A 154 20.76 5.25 -2.68
N ASP A 155 20.86 6.35 -1.94
CA ASP A 155 21.92 6.59 -0.96
C ASP A 155 21.85 5.58 0.20
N ALA A 156 20.64 5.31 0.67
CA ALA A 156 20.36 4.33 1.73
C ALA A 156 20.39 2.87 1.22
N ALA A 157 20.45 2.69 -0.09
CA ALA A 157 20.21 1.40 -0.76
C ALA A 157 18.95 0.68 -0.23
N THR A 158 17.88 1.42 0.06
CA THR A 158 16.64 0.90 0.66
C THR A 158 16.06 -0.23 -0.20
N PRO A 159 15.90 -1.45 0.34
CA PRO A 159 15.16 -2.53 -0.30
C PRO A 159 13.70 -2.16 -0.58
N VAL A 160 13.33 -2.07 -1.85
CA VAL A 160 11.95 -1.77 -2.28
C VAL A 160 11.35 -2.90 -3.12
N LEU A 161 10.25 -3.49 -2.62
CA LEU A 161 9.38 -4.36 -3.40
C LEU A 161 8.06 -3.64 -3.70
N MET A 162 7.71 -3.58 -4.99
CA MET A 162 6.42 -3.07 -5.45
C MET A 162 5.64 -4.14 -6.22
N THR A 163 4.33 -4.16 -6.06
CA THR A 163 3.41 -4.90 -6.95
C THR A 163 2.43 -3.94 -7.60
N THR A 164 2.08 -4.20 -8.85
CA THR A 164 1.08 -3.45 -9.62
C THR A 164 0.40 -4.35 -10.65
N THR A 165 -0.61 -3.85 -11.32
CA THR A 165 -1.41 -4.60 -12.29
C THR A 165 -1.41 -3.95 -13.67
N TRP A 166 -1.55 -4.75 -14.73
CA TRP A 166 -1.56 -4.27 -16.12
C TRP A 166 -2.74 -3.38 -16.46
N HIS A 167 -3.90 -3.57 -15.82
CA HIS A 167 -5.09 -2.76 -16.01
C HIS A 167 -5.38 -1.89 -14.78
N GLU A 168 -4.33 -1.48 -14.06
CA GLU A 168 -4.43 -0.60 -12.91
C GLU A 168 -5.20 0.67 -13.26
N THR A 169 -6.41 0.78 -12.71
CA THR A 169 -7.35 1.88 -12.96
C THR A 169 -7.03 3.11 -12.13
N ILE A 170 -6.30 2.97 -11.01
CA ILE A 170 -6.10 4.07 -10.06
C ILE A 170 -4.76 4.78 -10.25
N PHE A 171 -3.66 4.03 -10.32
CA PHE A 171 -2.31 4.59 -10.30
C PHE A 171 -1.54 4.36 -11.61
N SER A 172 -0.71 5.33 -12.00
CA SER A 172 0.00 5.26 -13.27
C SER A 172 1.10 4.16 -13.27
N VAL A 173 0.84 3.04 -13.94
CA VAL A 173 1.78 1.92 -14.10
C VAL A 173 3.12 2.35 -14.73
N PRO A 174 3.15 3.18 -15.78
CA PRO A 174 4.41 3.68 -16.34
C PRO A 174 5.29 4.38 -15.30
N THR A 175 4.72 5.18 -14.40
CA THR A 175 5.51 5.87 -13.37
C THR A 175 6.06 4.92 -12.31
N VAL A 176 5.33 3.86 -11.98
CA VAL A 176 5.82 2.79 -11.09
C VAL A 176 6.99 2.04 -11.72
N ILE A 177 6.89 1.72 -13.01
CA ILE A 177 7.98 1.07 -13.76
C ILE A 177 9.20 1.99 -13.85
N ASP A 178 9.01 3.28 -14.17
CA ASP A 178 10.09 4.27 -14.22
C ASP A 178 10.81 4.40 -12.88
N PHE A 179 10.06 4.61 -11.80
CA PHE A 179 10.61 4.68 -10.45
C PHE A 179 11.42 3.44 -10.08
N HIS A 180 10.84 2.24 -10.28
CA HIS A 180 11.55 0.99 -10.03
C HIS A 180 12.81 0.87 -10.90
N SER A 181 12.77 1.28 -12.16
CA SER A 181 13.94 1.21 -13.04
C SER A 181 15.11 2.08 -12.56
N ARG A 182 14.81 3.20 -11.89
CA ARG A 182 15.77 4.20 -11.41
C ARG A 182 16.30 3.94 -9.99
N LEU A 183 15.71 3.01 -9.24
CA LEU A 183 16.28 2.52 -7.98
C LEU A 183 17.60 1.78 -8.24
N THR A 184 18.63 2.03 -7.42
CA THR A 184 19.95 1.38 -7.55
C THR A 184 20.21 0.33 -6.47
N GLY A 185 19.48 0.37 -5.36
CA GLY A 185 19.52 -0.65 -4.31
C GLY A 185 18.75 -1.93 -4.66
N PRO A 186 18.62 -2.87 -3.71
CA PRO A 186 17.80 -4.07 -3.86
C PRO A 186 16.36 -3.70 -4.23
N LYS A 187 15.86 -4.28 -5.33
CA LYS A 187 14.54 -3.93 -5.85
C LYS A 187 13.83 -5.12 -6.46
N THR A 188 12.50 -5.12 -6.40
CA THR A 188 11.67 -6.10 -7.10
C THR A 188 10.35 -5.47 -7.52
N LEU A 189 9.92 -5.74 -8.74
CA LEU A 189 8.61 -5.34 -9.27
C LEU A 189 7.85 -6.56 -9.77
N LEU A 190 6.65 -6.75 -9.24
CA LEU A 190 5.69 -7.73 -9.78
C LEU A 190 4.58 -6.98 -10.52
N VAL A 191 4.47 -7.21 -11.83
CA VAL A 191 3.34 -6.75 -12.66
C VAL A 191 2.43 -7.92 -12.99
N GLN A 192 1.15 -7.83 -12.68
CA GLN A 192 0.19 -8.93 -12.86
C GLN A 192 -1.00 -8.56 -13.74
N ALA A 193 -1.66 -9.56 -14.31
CA ALA A 193 -2.97 -9.34 -14.90
C ALA A 193 -3.99 -9.08 -13.79
N GLY A 194 -4.77 -8.01 -13.94
CA GLY A 194 -5.75 -7.60 -12.95
C GLY A 194 -5.96 -6.08 -13.00
N ASP A 195 -6.68 -5.60 -12.00
CA ASP A 195 -6.92 -4.19 -11.69
C ASP A 195 -6.60 -3.99 -10.19
N HIS A 196 -6.68 -2.76 -9.71
CA HIS A 196 -6.30 -2.32 -8.37
C HIS A 196 -6.76 -3.27 -7.26
N GLY A 197 -5.81 -3.83 -6.51
CA GLY A 197 -6.06 -4.67 -5.34
C GLY A 197 -6.56 -6.10 -5.66
N ASN A 198 -6.93 -6.42 -6.89
CA ASN A 198 -7.52 -7.73 -7.23
C ASN A 198 -6.59 -8.90 -6.90
N ALA A 199 -5.28 -8.74 -7.05
CA ALA A 199 -4.32 -9.82 -6.81
C ALA A 199 -3.89 -9.90 -5.33
N GLU A 200 -4.11 -8.84 -4.57
CA GLU A 200 -3.58 -8.67 -3.21
C GLU A 200 -4.63 -8.88 -2.13
N LEU A 201 -5.90 -8.60 -2.44
CA LEU A 201 -7.04 -8.76 -1.52
C LEU A 201 -7.11 -10.16 -0.87
N PRO A 202 -6.99 -11.28 -1.61
CA PRO A 202 -6.99 -12.60 -0.97
C PRO A 202 -5.85 -12.74 0.04
N GLY A 203 -4.66 -12.25 -0.31
CA GLY A 203 -3.48 -12.24 0.54
C GLY A 203 -3.63 -11.42 1.82
N LEU A 204 -4.19 -10.21 1.69
CA LEU A 204 -4.48 -9.33 2.81
C LEU A 204 -5.51 -9.95 3.76
N ALA A 205 -6.48 -10.69 3.22
CA ALA A 205 -7.44 -11.49 3.98
C ALA A 205 -6.83 -12.79 4.58
N GLY A 206 -5.57 -13.09 4.29
CA GLY A 206 -4.85 -14.25 4.84
C GLY A 206 -4.91 -15.52 3.98
N LEU A 207 -5.48 -15.45 2.78
CA LEU A 207 -5.46 -16.54 1.80
C LEU A 207 -4.14 -16.53 1.00
N PRO A 208 -3.77 -17.63 0.32
CA PRO A 208 -2.61 -17.65 -0.54
C PRO A 208 -2.74 -16.64 -1.70
N ALA A 209 -1.79 -15.72 -1.80
CA ALA A 209 -1.65 -14.82 -2.94
C ALA A 209 -0.18 -14.50 -3.22
N LYS A 210 0.20 -14.46 -4.51
CA LYS A 210 1.59 -14.24 -4.93
C LYS A 210 2.16 -12.90 -4.41
N PRO A 211 1.46 -11.75 -4.49
CA PRO A 211 1.99 -10.47 -4.01
C PRO A 211 2.34 -10.48 -2.53
N THR A 212 1.44 -11.01 -1.70
CA THR A 212 1.65 -11.06 -0.25
C THR A 212 2.68 -12.12 0.15
N ASP A 213 2.78 -13.24 -0.57
CA ASP A 213 3.85 -14.22 -0.35
C ASP A 213 5.23 -13.64 -0.72
N MET A 214 5.31 -12.87 -1.81
CA MET A 214 6.53 -12.15 -2.17
C MET A 214 6.89 -11.10 -1.11
N ALA A 215 5.93 -10.31 -0.63
CA ALA A 215 6.16 -9.35 0.46
C ALA A 215 6.64 -10.05 1.75
N TYR A 216 6.05 -11.20 2.10
CA TYR A 216 6.52 -12.00 3.23
C TYR A 216 7.99 -12.40 3.08
N ARG A 217 8.37 -12.97 1.93
CA ARG A 217 9.75 -13.40 1.65
C ARG A 217 10.73 -12.24 1.57
N TRP A 218 10.28 -11.09 1.09
CA TRP A 218 11.07 -9.86 1.03
C TRP A 218 11.46 -9.40 2.44
N MET A 219 10.49 -9.37 3.35
CA MET A 219 10.74 -9.01 4.75
C MET A 219 11.60 -10.04 5.48
N GLU A 220 11.37 -11.33 5.23
CA GLU A 220 12.25 -12.42 5.72
C GLU A 220 13.71 -12.25 5.26
N HIS A 221 13.92 -11.80 4.02
CA HIS A 221 15.26 -11.57 3.49
C HIS A 221 15.96 -10.39 4.14
N HIS A 222 15.28 -9.25 4.19
CA HIS A 222 15.93 -7.97 4.48
C HIS A 222 15.92 -7.59 5.96
N LEU A 223 14.97 -8.11 6.73
CA LEU A 223 14.91 -7.86 8.18
C LEU A 223 15.50 -9.02 8.99
N GLY A 224 15.77 -10.16 8.34
CA GLY A 224 16.23 -11.38 8.98
C GLY A 224 15.13 -12.14 9.71
N GLY A 225 14.78 -13.30 9.14
CA GLY A 225 13.65 -14.10 9.59
C GLY A 225 14.02 -15.52 10.03
N LEU A 226 13.02 -16.41 10.08
CA LEU A 226 13.20 -17.77 10.59
C LEU A 226 14.25 -18.56 9.78
N ALA A 227 14.32 -18.34 8.47
CA ALA A 227 15.29 -19.00 7.61
C ALA A 227 16.74 -18.62 7.98
N GLU A 228 17.02 -17.33 8.20
CA GLU A 228 18.33 -16.87 8.66
C GLU A 228 18.65 -17.41 10.06
N ARG A 229 17.68 -17.39 10.99
CA ARG A 229 17.84 -17.94 12.35
C ARG A 229 18.11 -19.44 12.37
N LEU A 230 17.60 -20.17 11.38
CA LEU A 230 17.81 -21.62 11.23
C LEU A 230 18.99 -21.97 10.31
N GLY A 231 19.73 -20.98 9.78
CA GLY A 231 20.83 -21.21 8.84
C GLY A 231 20.38 -21.86 7.52
N LEU A 232 19.11 -21.72 7.16
CA LEU A 232 18.55 -22.28 5.94
C LEU A 232 18.91 -21.38 4.74
N PRO A 233 19.29 -21.96 3.59
CA PRO A 233 19.59 -21.18 2.40
C PRO A 233 18.32 -20.43 1.94
N HIS A 234 18.48 -19.14 1.67
CA HIS A 234 17.43 -18.35 1.07
C HIS A 234 17.28 -18.75 -0.42
N VAL A 235 16.27 -19.56 -0.75
CA VAL A 235 16.00 -19.92 -2.15
C VAL A 235 15.09 -18.85 -2.78
N TYR A 236 15.72 -17.90 -3.48
CA TYR A 236 15.02 -16.96 -4.35
C TYR A 236 14.89 -17.56 -5.75
N LYS A 237 13.66 -17.71 -6.23
CA LYS A 237 13.40 -17.66 -7.68
C LYS A 237 12.95 -16.24 -8.00
N THR A 238 13.89 -15.30 -8.04
CA THR A 238 13.71 -14.13 -8.90
C THR A 238 13.63 -14.70 -10.31
N ALA A 239 12.43 -14.68 -10.90
CA ALA A 239 12.39 -14.84 -12.35
C ALA A 239 13.07 -13.58 -12.88
N ASP A 240 14.34 -13.71 -13.25
CA ASP A 240 15.01 -12.75 -14.11
C ASP A 240 14.02 -12.46 -15.25
N ILE A 241 13.55 -11.23 -15.34
CA ILE A 241 12.86 -10.76 -16.54
C ILE A 241 13.97 -10.58 -17.57
N ASP A 242 14.46 -11.71 -18.05
CA ASP A 242 15.36 -11.76 -19.18
C ASP A 242 14.57 -11.27 -20.39
N ARG A 243 15.10 -10.24 -21.05
CA ARG A 243 14.50 -9.58 -22.23
C ARG A 243 14.62 -10.47 -23.48
N GLY A 244 14.31 -11.76 -23.37
CA GLY A 244 14.46 -12.76 -24.43
C GLY A 244 13.15 -13.24 -25.08
N LEU A 245 11.98 -12.95 -24.51
CA LEU A 245 10.70 -13.49 -25.01
C LEU A 245 9.92 -12.58 -25.98
N GLY A 246 10.59 -11.59 -26.59
CA GLY A 246 10.05 -10.83 -27.72
C GLY A 246 10.03 -11.58 -29.06
N GLY A 247 10.58 -12.80 -29.12
CA GLY A 247 10.81 -13.51 -30.39
C GLY A 247 9.77 -14.56 -30.80
N LEU A 248 8.79 -14.92 -29.97
CA LEU A 248 7.98 -16.13 -30.21
C LEU A 248 6.49 -15.96 -29.92
N ARG A 249 5.83 -14.92 -30.44
CA ARG A 249 4.37 -14.94 -30.68
C ARG A 249 3.95 -14.14 -31.93
N HIS A 250 4.53 -14.51 -33.08
CA HIS A 250 3.89 -14.29 -34.38
C HIS A 250 3.99 -15.57 -35.19
N ARG A 251 3.08 -16.51 -34.96
CA ARG A 251 2.58 -17.50 -35.94
C ARG A 251 1.57 -18.44 -35.28
N ALA A 252 0.45 -18.63 -35.99
CA ALA A 252 -0.73 -19.44 -35.67
C ALA A 252 -1.62 -18.87 -34.54
N ALA A 253 -2.92 -18.61 -34.72
CA ALA A 253 -3.87 -19.11 -35.71
C ALA A 253 -4.97 -18.08 -35.95
N GLY A 254 -5.38 -17.96 -37.21
CA GLY A 254 -6.58 -17.25 -37.60
C GLY A 254 -7.85 -18.09 -37.45
N THR A 255 -8.95 -17.41 -37.77
CA THR A 255 -10.29 -17.90 -38.06
C THR A 255 -11.12 -18.44 -36.89
N GLY A 256 -12.09 -17.62 -36.44
CA GLY A 256 -13.14 -18.03 -35.52
C GLY A 256 -14.08 -16.87 -35.18
N ARG A 257 -14.99 -16.51 -36.08
CA ARG A 257 -16.03 -15.50 -35.87
C ARG A 257 -17.18 -16.14 -35.07
N ALA A 258 -17.50 -15.62 -33.88
CA ALA A 258 -18.71 -15.99 -33.15
C ALA A 258 -19.40 -14.76 -32.51
N ARG A 259 -20.72 -14.80 -32.54
CA ARG A 259 -21.69 -13.70 -32.46
C ARG A 259 -21.87 -13.13 -31.05
N THR A 260 -22.13 -11.83 -30.99
CA THR A 260 -22.60 -11.10 -29.80
C THR A 260 -24.10 -11.31 -29.58
N GLY A 261 -24.48 -11.86 -28.43
CA GLY A 261 -25.87 -11.87 -27.93
C GLY A 261 -26.02 -10.93 -26.73
N ARG A 262 -26.98 -10.00 -26.80
CA ARG A 262 -27.43 -9.17 -25.66
C ARG A 262 -28.35 -9.98 -24.73
N PRO A 263 -28.31 -9.76 -23.41
CA PRO A 263 -29.44 -10.06 -22.54
C PRO A 263 -30.29 -8.82 -22.25
N GLY A 264 -31.59 -9.06 -22.08
CA GLY A 264 -32.68 -8.08 -22.01
C GLY A 264 -32.83 -7.35 -20.67
N THR A 265 -33.69 -6.34 -20.74
CA THR A 265 -34.21 -5.45 -19.71
C THR A 265 -35.18 -6.14 -18.74
N ALA A 266 -35.06 -5.85 -17.44
CA ALA A 266 -36.12 -5.93 -16.42
C ALA A 266 -35.63 -5.07 -15.24
N GLY A 267 -36.42 -4.26 -14.53
CA GLY A 267 -37.83 -3.91 -14.49
C GLY A 267 -37.97 -3.02 -13.24
N ASP A 268 -38.71 -1.92 -13.36
CA ASP A 268 -38.83 -0.89 -12.33
C ASP A 268 -39.55 -1.39 -11.08
N GLY A 269 -39.08 -0.96 -9.90
CA GLY A 269 -39.70 -1.20 -8.61
C GLY A 269 -39.26 -0.15 -7.60
N GLU A 270 -39.97 0.98 -7.55
CA GLU A 270 -39.91 1.94 -6.45
C GLU A 270 -40.55 1.36 -5.19
N SER A 271 -39.90 1.47 -4.04
CA SER A 271 -40.59 1.52 -2.76
C SER A 271 -39.97 2.60 -1.87
N ALA A 272 -40.79 3.58 -1.49
CA ALA A 272 -40.47 4.60 -0.51
C ALA A 272 -40.37 3.99 0.90
N ALA A 273 -39.34 4.36 1.66
CA ALA A 273 -39.27 4.12 3.10
C ALA A 273 -38.49 5.25 3.80
N ASP A 274 -39.27 6.04 4.53
CA ASP A 274 -39.04 6.76 5.79
C ASP A 274 -37.70 7.51 6.06
N GLY A 275 -37.81 8.82 6.27
CA GLY A 275 -36.72 9.77 6.45
C GLY A 275 -36.17 9.86 7.88
N ARG A 276 -35.46 8.83 8.34
CA ARG A 276 -34.51 8.96 9.45
C ARG A 276 -33.10 8.62 8.96
N PRO A 277 -32.07 9.42 9.31
CA PRO A 277 -30.70 9.07 8.97
C PRO A 277 -30.34 7.75 9.67
N PRO A 278 -29.82 6.73 8.96
CA PRO A 278 -29.38 5.50 9.59
C PRO A 278 -28.15 5.78 10.45
N ASP A 279 -28.12 5.21 11.66
CA ASP A 279 -26.93 5.15 12.49
C ASP A 279 -25.80 4.45 11.72
N PHE A 280 -24.67 5.14 11.57
CA PHE A 280 -23.49 4.59 10.87
C PHE A 280 -22.77 3.59 11.81
N PRO A 281 -22.58 2.32 11.41
CA PRO A 281 -21.73 1.40 12.17
C PRO A 281 -20.25 1.86 12.12
N GLU A 282 -19.50 1.57 13.19
CA GLU A 282 -18.03 1.67 13.22
C GLU A 282 -17.44 1.02 11.96
N LEU A 283 -16.93 1.84 11.04
CA LEU A 283 -16.30 1.36 9.82
C LEU A 283 -14.86 0.94 10.17
N GLU A 284 -14.64 -0.38 10.27
CA GLU A 284 -13.32 -0.99 10.12
C GLU A 284 -12.59 -0.30 8.94
N PRO A 285 -11.34 0.17 9.13
CA PRO A 285 -10.63 0.87 8.07
C PRO A 285 -10.46 -0.06 6.86
N PRO A 286 -10.50 0.45 5.62
CA PRO A 286 -10.14 -0.35 4.46
C PRO A 286 -8.75 -0.95 4.69
N LEU A 287 -8.57 -2.25 4.48
CA LEU A 287 -7.28 -2.95 4.70
C LEU A 287 -6.10 -2.30 3.95
N SER A 288 -6.40 -1.52 2.91
CA SER A 288 -5.50 -0.70 2.09
C SER A 288 -4.99 0.57 2.78
N THR A 289 -5.47 0.90 3.98
CA THR A 289 -5.03 2.09 4.73
C THR A 289 -4.17 1.75 5.94
N ILE A 290 -4.11 0.46 6.30
CA ILE A 290 -3.32 -0.08 7.40
C ILE A 290 -1.87 -0.25 6.98
N ILE A 291 -0.97 0.35 7.74
CA ILE A 291 0.46 0.11 7.62
C ILE A 291 0.85 -0.93 8.67
N ARG A 292 1.60 -1.94 8.22
CA ARG A 292 2.14 -2.99 9.08
C ARG A 292 3.62 -2.75 9.23
N VAL A 293 4.04 -2.43 10.44
CA VAL A 293 5.43 -2.29 10.83
C VAL A 293 5.89 -3.63 11.40
N LEU A 294 6.99 -4.13 10.87
CA LEU A 294 7.55 -5.43 11.19
C LEU A 294 8.93 -5.21 11.79
N THR A 295 9.20 -5.87 12.91
CA THR A 295 10.55 -6.03 13.42
C THR A 295 10.81 -7.49 13.72
N ALA A 296 11.97 -7.98 13.31
CA ALA A 296 12.43 -9.28 13.77
C ALA A 296 12.58 -9.23 15.30
N PRO A 297 12.27 -10.32 16.03
CA PRO A 297 12.44 -10.33 17.46
C PRO A 297 13.93 -10.36 17.81
N LEU A 298 14.30 -9.73 18.94
CA LEU A 298 15.54 -10.10 19.63
C LEU A 298 15.55 -11.61 19.87
N ARG A 299 16.72 -12.26 19.74
CA ARG A 299 16.90 -13.73 19.67
C ARG A 299 16.15 -14.55 20.74
N ASP A 300 15.73 -13.96 21.85
CA ASP A 300 15.23 -14.68 23.03
C ASP A 300 13.72 -14.45 23.40
N HIS A 301 12.95 -13.54 22.77
CA HIS A 301 11.65 -13.08 23.37
C HIS A 301 10.36 -13.13 22.50
N ALA A 302 10.39 -13.73 21.32
CA ALA A 302 9.28 -13.65 20.34
C ALA A 302 7.87 -14.12 20.80
N ARG A 303 7.78 -15.00 21.81
CA ARG A 303 6.50 -15.65 22.21
C ARG A 303 5.65 -14.83 23.19
N GLU A 304 6.26 -14.04 24.06
CA GLU A 304 5.55 -13.34 25.13
C GLU A 304 4.87 -12.06 24.64
N LEU A 305 5.52 -11.31 23.73
CA LEU A 305 4.98 -10.06 23.19
C LEU A 305 3.69 -10.25 22.39
N THR A 306 3.62 -11.32 21.59
CA THR A 306 2.44 -11.64 20.77
C THR A 306 1.21 -11.89 21.64
N GLN A 307 1.38 -12.44 22.84
CA GLN A 307 0.29 -12.69 23.77
C GLN A 307 -0.15 -11.43 24.52
N GLN A 308 0.77 -10.51 24.80
CA GLN A 308 0.46 -9.23 25.46
C GLN A 308 -0.26 -8.25 24.53
N LEU A 309 0.19 -8.13 23.27
CA LEU A 309 -0.44 -7.25 22.27
C LEU A 309 -1.84 -7.75 21.85
N HIS A 310 -2.07 -9.07 21.85
CA HIS A 310 -3.41 -9.63 21.61
C HIS A 310 -4.40 -9.26 22.74
N LYS A 311 -3.95 -9.25 24.01
CA LYS A 311 -4.77 -8.84 25.15
C LYS A 311 -5.15 -7.36 25.13
N LEU A 312 -4.24 -6.49 24.70
CA LEU A 312 -4.51 -5.05 24.54
C LEU A 312 -5.58 -4.75 23.47
N TRP A 313 -5.74 -5.63 22.47
CA TRP A 313 -6.72 -5.47 21.39
C TRP A 313 -8.12 -6.02 21.73
N THR A 314 -8.21 -6.98 22.66
CA THR A 314 -9.48 -7.66 22.99
C THR A 314 -10.14 -7.17 24.28
N SER A 315 -9.47 -6.33 25.05
CA SER A 315 -10.05 -5.76 26.27
C SER A 315 -10.96 -4.59 25.91
N PRO A 316 -12.21 -4.56 26.42
CA PRO A 316 -13.04 -3.37 26.31
C PRO A 316 -12.36 -2.20 27.05
N PRO A 317 -12.57 -0.95 26.62
CA PRO A 317 -12.01 0.20 27.33
C PRO A 317 -12.52 0.19 28.77
N ASP A 318 -11.61 0.39 29.73
CA ASP A 318 -11.96 0.45 31.14
C ASP A 318 -12.99 1.56 31.40
N SER A 319 -14.20 1.10 31.77
CA SER A 319 -15.39 1.78 32.32
C SER A 319 -15.70 3.21 31.92
#